data_AF-A0A837ZWS0-F1
#
_entry.id   AF-A0A837ZWS0-F1
#
_cell.length_a   1.000
_cell.length_b   1.000
_cell.length_c   1.000
_cell.angle_alpha   90.00
_cell.angle_beta   90.00
_cell.angle_gamma   90.00
#
_symmetry.space_group_name_H-M   'P 1'
#
loop_
_entity.id
_entity.type
_entity.pdbx_description
1 polymer ?
#
loop_
_entity_poly.entity_id
_entity_poly.type
_entity_poly.pdbx_seq_one_letter_code
_entity_poly.pdbx_strand_id
1 'polypeptide(L)' 'MSDRPDPGYTDGGVPTFESVREKIETRSGTAAGSAELDAESDEGRQLDEQFEARARAAAERLEEIRKSMREET' A
#
# COMPACT_ATOMS: atom_id res chain seq x y z
N MET A 1 -13.62 -33.65 -24.44
CA MET A 1 -13.26 -32.32 -23.91
C MET A 1 -14.54 -31.70 -23.39
N SER A 2 -14.56 -31.24 -22.14
CA SER A 2 -15.77 -30.71 -21.52
C SER A 2 -16.04 -29.33 -22.11
N ASP A 3 -16.86 -29.28 -23.17
CA ASP A 3 -17.42 -28.06 -23.74
C ASP A 3 -18.59 -27.60 -22.85
N ARG A 4 -18.28 -27.27 -21.59
CA ARG A 4 -19.19 -26.50 -20.75
C ARG A 4 -18.69 -25.07 -20.79
N PRO A 5 -19.54 -24.09 -21.11
CA PRO A 5 -19.13 -22.69 -21.05
C PRO A 5 -18.58 -22.40 -19.66
N ASP A 6 -17.46 -21.67 -19.63
CA ASP A 6 -16.91 -21.14 -18.38
C ASP A 6 -18.04 -20.34 -17.70
N PRO A 7 -18.46 -20.66 -16.46
CA PRO A 7 -19.55 -19.95 -15.80
C PRO A 7 -19.34 -18.43 -15.71
N GLY A 8 -18.09 -17.97 -15.87
CA GLY A 8 -17.74 -16.55 -15.91
C GLY A 8 -17.91 -15.85 -17.26
N TYR A 9 -18.14 -16.59 -18.35
CA TYR A 9 -18.18 -16.07 -19.72
C TYR A 9 -19.36 -16.65 -20.52
N THR A 10 -19.92 -15.87 -21.43
CA THR A 10 -20.88 -16.37 -22.43
C THR A 10 -20.17 -17.21 -23.49
N ASP A 11 -20.93 -17.98 -24.28
CA ASP A 11 -20.38 -18.75 -25.41
C ASP A 11 -19.63 -17.88 -26.44
N GLY A 12 -19.95 -16.58 -26.52
CA GLY A 12 -19.25 -15.60 -27.34
C GLY A 12 -17.98 -15.02 -26.69
N GLY A 13 -17.56 -15.53 -25.53
CA GLY A 13 -16.39 -15.07 -24.78
C GLY A 13 -16.58 -13.74 -24.04
N VAL A 14 -17.82 -13.28 -23.88
CA VAL A 14 -18.12 -12.03 -23.16
C VAL A 14 -18.28 -12.33 -21.66
N PRO A 15 -17.61 -11.62 -20.74
CA PRO A 15 -17.82 -11.82 -19.31
C PRO A 15 -19.29 -11.65 -18.91
N THR A 16 -19.78 -12.53 -18.05
CA THR A 16 -21.12 -12.37 -17.46
C THR A 16 -21.12 -11.23 -16.44
N PHE A 17 -22.30 -10.65 -16.17
CA PHE A 17 -22.43 -9.63 -15.13
C PHE A 17 -22.01 -10.16 -13.75
N GLU A 18 -22.36 -11.42 -13.44
CA GLU A 18 -21.98 -12.08 -12.19
C GLU A 18 -20.47 -12.10 -12.01
N SER A 19 -19.72 -12.56 -13.02
CA SER A 19 -18.27 -12.69 -12.92
C SER A 19 -17.56 -11.34 -12.79
N VAL A 20 -18.06 -10.31 -13.47
CA VAL A 20 -17.54 -8.94 -13.33
C VAL A 20 -17.82 -8.41 -11.92
N ARG A 21 -19.04 -8.61 -11.39
CA ARG A 21 -19.41 -8.18 -10.03
C ARG A 21 -18.56 -8.89 -8.98
N GLU A 22 -18.47 -10.21 -9.01
CA GLU A 22 -17.65 -10.99 -8.08
C GLU A 22 -16.19 -10.53 -8.11
N LYS A 23 -15.64 -10.27 -9.30
CA LYS A 23 -14.28 -9.76 -9.47
C LYS A 23 -14.10 -8.36 -8.88
N ILE A 24 -15.08 -7.48 -9.02
CA ILE A 24 -15.05 -6.14 -8.42
C ILE A 24 -15.12 -6.24 -6.89
N GLU A 25 -16.05 -7.03 -6.37
CA GLU A 25 -16.24 -7.22 -4.92
C GLU A 25 -14.99 -7.82 -4.28
N THR A 26 -14.40 -8.85 -4.90
CA THR A 26 -13.15 -9.46 -4.44
C THR A 26 -12.02 -8.44 -4.40
N ARG A 27 -11.82 -7.68 -5.49
CA ARG A 27 -10.77 -6.65 -5.55
C ARG A 27 -11.01 -5.53 -4.54
N SER A 28 -12.26 -5.11 -4.38
CA SER A 28 -12.64 -4.09 -3.40
C SER A 28 -12.41 -4.57 -1.97
N GLY A 29 -12.73 -5.84 -1.67
CA GLY A 29 -12.49 -6.45 -0.37
C GLY A 29 -11.00 -6.56 -0.04
N THR A 30 -10.18 -6.98 -1.01
CA THR A 30 -8.72 -7.01 -0.84
C THR A 30 -8.13 -5.61 -0.66
N ALA A 31 -8.57 -4.63 -1.45
CA ALA A 31 -8.06 -3.27 -1.38
C ALA A 31 -8.39 -2.56 -0.05
N ALA A 32 -9.49 -2.94 0.60
CA ALA A 32 -9.91 -2.33 1.86
C ALA A 32 -8.92 -2.55 3.03
N GLY A 33 -8.04 -3.55 2.95
CA GLY A 33 -7.05 -3.87 3.98
C GLY A 33 -5.61 -3.97 3.47
N SER A 34 -5.36 -3.61 2.20
CA SER A 34 -4.04 -3.84 1.59
C SER A 34 -2.99 -2.90 2.17
N ALA A 35 -3.36 -1.66 2.49
CA ALA A 35 -2.43 -0.68 3.04
C ALA A 35 -1.92 -1.08 4.44
N GLU A 36 -2.79 -1.64 5.28
CA GLU A 36 -2.42 -2.15 6.59
C GLU A 36 -1.48 -3.36 6.47
N LEU A 37 -1.77 -4.29 5.57
CA LEU A 37 -0.91 -5.45 5.31
C LEU A 37 0.46 -5.04 4.74
N ASP A 38 0.48 -4.06 3.83
CA ASP A 38 1.71 -3.51 3.28
C ASP A 38 2.54 -2.80 4.36
N ALA A 39 1.90 -2.05 5.27
CA ALA A 39 2.57 -1.43 6.40
C ALA A 39 3.12 -2.45 7.40
N GLU A 40 2.38 -3.54 7.66
CA GLU A 40 2.81 -4.65 8.51
C GLU A 40 3.75 -5.64 7.82
N SER A 41 4.12 -5.43 6.56
CA SER A 41 5.14 -6.24 5.89
C SER A 41 6.54 -5.96 6.45
N ASP A 42 7.50 -6.85 6.15
CA ASP A 42 8.91 -6.63 6.51
C ASP A 42 9.46 -5.38 5.82
N GLU A 43 9.11 -5.17 4.55
CA GLU A 43 9.49 -4.00 3.76
C GLU A 43 8.84 -2.72 4.30
N GLY A 44 7.56 -2.78 4.69
CA GLY A 44 6.82 -1.66 5.29
C GLY A 44 7.49 -1.17 6.57
N ARG A 45 7.77 -2.10 7.50
CA ARG A 45 8.51 -1.79 8.73
C ARG A 45 9.89 -1.18 8.46
N GLN A 46 10.66 -1.73 7.52
CA GLN A 46 11.98 -1.19 7.17
C GLN A 46 11.91 0.22 6.59
N LEU A 47 10.89 0.54 5.80
CA LEU A 47 10.69 1.88 5.26
C LEU A 47 10.34 2.88 6.37
N ASP A 48 9.48 2.49 7.31
CA ASP A 48 9.12 3.30 8.47
C ASP A 48 10.33 3.57 9.36
N GLU A 49 11.13 2.55 9.68
CA GLU A 49 12.37 2.70 10.45
C GLU A 49 13.34 3.68 9.78
N GLN A 50 13.53 3.59 8.46
CA GLN A 50 14.37 4.51 7.70
C GLN A 50 13.83 5.94 7.72
N PHE A 51 12.51 6.10 7.64
CA PHE A 51 11.85 7.40 7.73
C PHE A 51 12.05 8.03 9.11
N GLU A 52 11.83 7.27 10.19
CA GLU A 52 12.03 7.72 11.56
C GLU A 52 13.50 8.10 11.83
N ALA A 53 14.45 7.28 11.36
CA ALA A 53 15.87 7.57 11.50
C ALA A 53 16.24 8.90 10.81
N ARG A 54 15.71 9.14 9.60
CA ARG A 54 15.92 10.39 8.87
C ARG A 54 15.28 11.59 9.59
N ALA A 55 14.06 11.42 10.11
CA ALA A 55 13.35 12.45 10.85
C ALA A 55 14.10 12.85 12.12
N ARG A 56 14.63 11.86 12.86
CA ARG A 56 15.45 12.10 14.06
C ARG A 56 16.73 12.86 13.72
N ALA A 57 17.48 12.41 12.71
CA ALA A 57 18.70 13.07 12.28
C ALA A 57 18.45 14.52 11.84
N ALA A 58 17.33 14.77 11.15
CA ALA A 58 16.93 16.13 10.78
C ALA A 58 16.58 16.99 12.00
N ALA A 59 15.87 16.43 12.98
CA ALA A 59 15.52 17.13 14.21
C ALA A 59 16.76 17.51 15.04
N GLU A 60 17.70 16.58 15.22
CA GLU A 60 18.98 16.81 15.88
C GLU A 60 19.76 17.93 15.16
N ARG A 61 19.84 17.87 13.83
CA ARG A 61 20.53 18.91 13.06
C ARG A 61 19.90 20.29 13.22
N LEU A 62 18.57 20.36 13.26
CA LEU A 62 17.84 21.62 13.49
C LEU A 62 18.09 22.16 14.90
N GLU A 63 18.21 21.30 15.90
CA GLU A 63 18.55 21.72 17.26
C GLU A 63 19.94 22.33 17.33
N GLU A 64 20.94 21.68 16.71
CA GLU A 64 22.30 22.21 16.63
C GLU A 64 22.35 23.59 15.96
N ILE A 65 21.62 23.78 14.86
CA ILE A 65 21.51 25.09 14.19
C ILE A 65 20.91 26.15 15.13
N ARG A 66 19.83 25.81 15.85
CA ARG A 66 19.21 26.77 16.79
C ARG A 66 20.14 27.13 17.95
N LYS A 67 20.97 26.17 18.40
CA LYS A 67 21.95 26.40 19.44
C LYS A 67 23.07 27.32 18.94
N SER A 68 23.65 27.05 17.77
CA SER A 68 24.70 27.90 17.21
C SER A 68 24.25 29.34 17.00
N MET A 69 23.00 29.55 16.54
CA MET A 69 22.44 30.89 16.38
C MET A 69 22.28 31.65 17.71
N ARG A 70 22.03 30.94 18.81
CA ARG A 70 21.92 31.55 20.14
C ARG A 70 23.28 31.85 20.78
N GLU A 71 24.31 31.08 20.46
CA GLU A 71 25.67 31.29 20.97
C GLU A 71 26.40 32.44 20.24
N GLU A 72 26.00 32.77 19.01
CA GLU A 72 26.56 33.87 18.21
C GLU A 72 25.97 35.25 18.56
N THR A 73 24.91 35.31 19.39
CA THR A 73 24.26 36.56 19.85
C THR A 73 24.72 36.93 21.26
#